data_AF-A0A7R9HYK9-F1
#
_entry.id   AF-A0A7R9HYK9-F1
#
_cell.length_a   1.000
_cell.length_b   1.000
_cell.length_c   1.000
_cell.angle_alpha   90.00
_cell.angle_beta   90.00
_cell.angle_gamma   90.00
#
_symmetry.space_group_name_H-M   'P 1'
#
loop_
_entity.id
_entity.type
_entity.pdbx_description
1 polymer ?
#
loop_
_entity_poly.entity_id
_entity_poly.type
_entity_poly.pdbx_seq_one_letter_code
_entity_poly.pdbx_strand_id
1 'polypeptide(L)'
;MELRQSKRYMSNSTLFEELVLSAAKSHTSHYALGGNAPVMASRFVSEGCHVLLAAKMTTDLQKTLPEGITVVGGDVSKDDIHLILEYKAGEQWGPYVAPRANRFIVHNDANNPMITSLEKFDEALSRFNPNLLVVGGLQMMDSYPFEEGVREARLQKVTRQMKSQPPSAGVHFEMASFAEAEMLVELVRHIIPFADSLGMNEQELTNLHSTLVYGNISIVSDSIPRVAIVLDQMRQVFGLVREKSAMMSDSRQLTRLHVHTLAYQAIMTVKGSKWKNSMAAAAKASLTANRHVCGSREVDIAKATLIMDESFSTSIGAGSRRVPLNEEQPVSCWDEGEMEICVAPVLVCTEARQTAGGGDNISSAGLVMQI
;
A
#
# COMPACT_ATOMS: atom_id res chain seq x y z
N MET A 1 -15.72 -13.81 14.91
CA MET A 1 -15.75 -12.70 13.93
C MET A 1 -14.35 -12.13 13.89
N GLU A 2 -13.55 -12.42 12.88
CA GLU A 2 -12.18 -11.91 12.79
C GLU A 2 -12.21 -10.40 12.49
N LEU A 3 -11.65 -9.61 13.39
CA LEU A 3 -11.55 -8.15 13.25
C LEU A 3 -10.46 -7.81 12.21
N ARG A 4 -10.87 -7.66 10.95
CA ARG A 4 -10.06 -7.16 9.84
C ARG A 4 -9.92 -5.64 9.91
N GLN A 5 -8.88 -5.11 9.27
CA GLN A 5 -8.89 -3.69 8.96
C GLN A 5 -10.11 -3.42 8.06
N SER A 6 -10.94 -2.47 8.45
CA SER A 6 -12.13 -2.11 7.68
C SER A 6 -12.26 -0.60 7.65
N LYS A 7 -12.67 -0.10 6.48
CA LYS A 7 -13.01 1.29 6.24
C LYS A 7 -14.46 1.35 5.76
N ARG A 8 -15.25 2.27 6.31
CA ARG A 8 -16.67 2.44 5.99
C ARG A 8 -17.04 3.90 5.77
N TYR A 9 -17.84 4.12 4.72
CA TYR A 9 -18.47 5.41 4.47
C TYR A 9 -19.70 5.61 5.38
N MET A 10 -19.83 6.81 5.94
CA MET A 10 -21.00 7.26 6.68
C MET A 10 -21.73 8.32 5.85
N SER A 11 -22.97 8.05 5.44
CA SER A 11 -23.76 8.97 4.61
C SER A 11 -24.31 10.17 5.38
N ASN A 12 -24.55 10.03 6.69
CA ASN A 12 -25.06 11.12 7.52
C ASN A 12 -23.91 12.07 7.94
N SER A 13 -23.74 13.14 7.18
CA SER A 13 -22.71 14.16 7.41
C SER A 13 -22.84 14.85 8.78
N THR A 14 -24.05 15.18 9.22
CA THR A 14 -24.27 15.84 10.52
C THR A 14 -23.81 14.95 11.67
N LEU A 15 -24.21 13.67 11.68
CA LEU A 15 -23.76 12.72 12.69
C LEU A 15 -22.24 12.53 12.63
N PHE A 16 -21.66 12.44 11.44
CA PHE A 16 -20.22 12.31 11.29
C PHE A 16 -19.47 13.50 11.90
N GLU A 17 -19.94 14.72 11.67
CA GLU A 17 -19.37 15.93 12.27
C GLU A 17 -19.49 15.93 13.80
N GLU A 18 -20.62 15.51 14.35
CA GLU A 18 -20.79 15.35 15.80
C GLU A 18 -19.82 14.33 16.40
N LEU A 19 -19.60 13.21 15.70
CA LEU A 19 -18.62 12.19 16.09
C LEU A 19 -17.19 12.74 16.03
N VAL A 20 -16.83 13.51 15.00
CA VAL A 20 -15.52 14.15 14.90
C VAL A 20 -15.30 15.14 16.03
N LEU A 21 -16.27 16.00 16.31
CA LEU A 21 -16.21 16.96 17.41
C LEU A 21 -16.14 16.27 18.77
N SER A 22 -16.79 15.12 18.93
CA SER A 22 -16.74 14.32 20.16
C SER A 22 -15.41 13.61 20.33
N ALA A 23 -14.87 13.03 19.25
CA ALA A 23 -13.56 12.38 19.25
C ALA A 23 -12.44 13.37 19.58
N ALA A 24 -12.48 14.57 18.98
CA ALA A 24 -11.49 15.62 19.20
C ALA A 24 -11.45 16.15 20.65
N LYS A 25 -12.51 15.95 21.44
CA LYS A 25 -12.53 16.29 22.88
C LYS A 25 -11.83 15.25 23.75
N SER A 26 -11.51 14.07 23.21
CA SER A 26 -10.78 13.05 23.96
C SER A 26 -9.32 13.45 24.14
N HIS A 27 -8.81 13.36 25.36
CA HIS A 27 -7.39 13.61 25.69
C HIS A 27 -6.43 12.64 25.01
N THR A 28 -6.93 11.50 24.53
CA THR A 28 -6.14 10.50 23.80
C THR A 28 -6.21 10.66 22.28
N SER A 29 -7.03 11.60 21.79
CA SER A 29 -7.13 11.86 20.35
C SER A 29 -5.91 12.63 19.85
N HIS A 30 -5.54 12.38 18.61
CA HIS A 30 -4.49 13.12 17.91
C HIS A 30 -4.83 13.20 16.42
N TYR A 31 -4.26 14.19 15.75
CA TYR A 31 -4.35 14.33 14.31
C TYR A 31 -3.05 13.84 13.67
N ALA A 32 -3.19 13.15 12.54
CA ALA A 32 -2.06 12.71 11.72
C ALA A 32 -2.43 12.88 10.24
N LEU A 33 -1.42 13.12 9.41
CA LEU A 33 -1.59 13.12 7.96
C LEU A 33 -2.01 11.72 7.50
N GLY A 34 -3.14 11.65 6.80
CA GLY A 34 -3.70 10.40 6.28
C GLY A 34 -3.66 10.31 4.76
N GLY A 35 -4.03 9.12 4.27
CA GLY A 35 -4.12 8.82 2.84
C GLY A 35 -2.81 8.28 2.26
N ASN A 36 -2.91 7.28 1.39
CA ASN A 36 -1.75 6.61 0.80
C ASN A 36 -0.86 7.61 0.06
N ALA A 37 -1.45 8.43 -0.82
CA ALA A 37 -0.67 9.36 -1.65
C ALA A 37 0.08 10.42 -0.82
N PRO A 38 -0.54 11.15 0.13
CA PRO A 38 0.21 12.09 0.99
C PRO A 38 1.29 11.43 1.86
N VAL A 39 1.04 10.22 2.37
CA VAL A 39 2.01 9.48 3.19
C VAL A 39 3.21 9.05 2.34
N MET A 40 2.97 8.45 1.17
CA MET A 40 4.04 8.09 0.23
C MET A 40 4.80 9.32 -0.25
N ALA A 41 4.12 10.42 -0.57
CA ALA A 41 4.74 11.69 -0.97
C ALA A 41 5.70 12.21 0.11
N SER A 42 5.26 12.21 1.37
CA SER A 42 6.08 12.63 2.51
C SER A 42 7.31 11.74 2.67
N ARG A 43 7.17 10.43 2.48
CA ARG A 43 8.32 9.51 2.50
C ARG A 43 9.27 9.79 1.35
N PHE A 44 8.79 9.90 0.11
CA PHE A 44 9.63 10.21 -1.05
C PHE A 44 10.46 11.48 -0.85
N VAL A 45 9.84 12.56 -0.37
CA VAL A 45 10.56 13.81 -0.07
C VAL A 45 11.61 13.63 1.02
N SER A 46 11.29 12.89 2.09
CA SER A 46 12.26 12.61 3.16
C SER A 46 13.49 11.82 2.70
N GLU A 47 13.37 11.14 1.55
CA GLU A 47 14.44 10.37 0.91
C GLU A 47 15.09 11.14 -0.26
N GLY A 48 14.74 12.41 -0.46
CA GLY A 48 15.37 13.32 -1.43
C GLY A 48 14.68 13.42 -2.80
N CYS A 49 13.47 12.87 -2.96
CA CYS A 49 12.73 13.03 -4.20
C CYS A 49 12.02 14.38 -4.29
N HIS A 50 11.89 14.91 -5.51
CA HIS A 50 10.94 15.98 -5.81
C HIS A 50 9.57 15.36 -6.07
N VAL A 51 8.51 15.88 -5.45
CA VAL A 51 7.20 15.21 -5.49
C VAL A 51 6.09 16.17 -5.93
N LEU A 52 5.31 15.72 -6.91
CA LEU A 52 4.01 16.29 -7.26
C LEU A 52 2.90 15.42 -6.65
N LEU A 53 2.09 16.00 -5.77
CA LEU A 53 1.01 15.30 -5.05
C LEU A 53 -0.35 15.79 -5.53
N ALA A 54 -1.18 14.86 -6.03
CA ALA A 54 -2.58 15.13 -6.35
C ALA A 54 -3.48 14.91 -5.13
N ALA A 55 -3.90 15.98 -4.47
CA ALA A 55 -4.80 15.91 -3.32
C ALA A 55 -5.63 17.18 -3.19
N LYS A 56 -6.80 17.04 -2.56
CA LYS A 56 -7.60 18.18 -2.11
C LYS A 56 -7.45 18.33 -0.62
N MET A 57 -7.02 19.51 -0.19
CA MET A 57 -6.79 19.83 1.21
C MET A 57 -6.81 21.34 1.41
N THR A 58 -7.10 21.77 2.63
CA THR A 58 -7.06 23.17 3.04
C THR A 58 -5.64 23.71 2.95
N THR A 59 -5.51 25.03 2.79
CA THR A 59 -4.20 25.71 2.82
C THR A 59 -3.44 25.44 4.12
N ASP A 60 -4.15 25.25 5.24
CA ASP A 60 -3.50 24.99 6.53
C ASP A 60 -2.96 23.57 6.62
N LEU A 61 -3.69 22.57 6.11
CA LEU A 61 -3.16 21.20 6.01
C LEU A 61 -1.97 21.15 5.05
N GLN A 62 -2.01 21.87 3.92
CA GLN A 62 -0.88 21.95 2.98
C GLN A 62 0.40 22.46 3.66
N LYS A 63 0.31 23.44 4.56
CA LYS A 63 1.47 23.97 5.31
C LYS A 63 2.12 22.94 6.25
N THR A 64 1.41 21.87 6.61
CA THR A 64 1.98 20.80 7.46
C THR A 64 2.77 19.77 6.66
N LEU A 65 2.64 19.77 5.33
CA LEU A 65 3.39 18.87 4.47
C LEU A 65 4.88 19.24 4.46
N PRO A 66 5.79 18.26 4.33
CA PRO A 66 7.21 18.53 4.14
C PRO A 66 7.47 19.48 2.97
N GLU A 67 8.46 20.37 3.13
CA GLU A 67 8.99 21.18 2.03
C GLU A 67 9.50 20.27 0.91
N GLY A 68 9.17 20.59 -0.35
CA GLY A 68 9.52 19.78 -1.52
C GLY A 68 8.34 19.01 -2.14
N ILE A 69 7.17 19.01 -1.48
CA ILE A 69 5.91 18.54 -2.07
C ILE A 69 5.20 19.71 -2.76
N THR A 70 4.96 19.58 -4.06
CA THR A 70 4.05 20.47 -4.80
C THR A 70 2.66 19.85 -4.83
N VAL A 71 1.68 20.48 -4.19
CA VAL A 71 0.29 19.99 -4.17
C VAL A 71 -0.49 20.55 -5.35
N VAL A 72 -1.22 19.67 -6.04
CA VAL A 72 -2.21 20.00 -7.08
C VAL A 72 -3.52 19.27 -6.79
N GLY A 73 -4.63 19.72 -7.37
CA GLY A 73 -5.97 19.17 -7.08
C GLY A 73 -6.98 20.23 -6.63
N GLY A 74 -6.48 21.36 -6.14
CA GLY A 74 -7.26 22.53 -5.74
C GLY A 74 -7.62 22.54 -4.26
N ASP A 75 -7.82 23.75 -3.75
CA ASP A 75 -8.11 23.98 -2.35
C ASP A 75 -9.56 23.62 -2.00
N VAL A 76 -9.76 23.20 -0.75
CA VAL A 76 -11.07 22.97 -0.14
C VAL A 76 -11.22 23.85 1.09
N SER A 77 -12.47 24.15 1.46
CA SER A 77 -12.78 24.90 2.67
C SER A 77 -12.65 24.08 3.95
N LYS A 78 -12.69 22.74 3.84
CA LYS A 78 -12.61 21.79 4.94
C LYS A 78 -11.88 20.54 4.48
N ASP A 79 -10.98 20.04 5.31
CA ASP A 79 -10.27 18.78 5.05
C ASP A 79 -11.20 17.57 5.22
N ASP A 80 -10.97 16.54 4.41
CA ASP A 80 -11.65 15.25 4.56
C ASP A 80 -11.07 14.52 5.78
N ILE A 81 -11.85 14.45 6.87
CA ILE A 81 -11.44 13.82 8.12
C ILE A 81 -11.82 12.34 8.10
N HIS A 82 -10.89 11.47 8.49
CA HIS A 82 -11.14 10.04 8.72
C HIS A 82 -11.00 9.76 10.22
N LEU A 83 -12.05 9.23 10.83
CA LEU A 83 -12.01 8.76 12.22
C LEU A 83 -11.37 7.38 12.26
N ILE A 84 -10.22 7.27 12.92
CA ILE A 84 -9.51 6.01 13.12
C ILE A 84 -9.70 5.57 14.56
N LEU A 85 -10.47 4.50 14.77
CA LEU A 85 -10.74 3.90 16.07
C LEU A 85 -9.81 2.71 16.27
N GLU A 86 -8.74 2.90 17.03
CA GLU A 86 -7.76 1.87 17.34
C GLU A 86 -8.16 1.06 18.58
N TYR A 87 -7.83 -0.24 18.57
CA TYR A 87 -7.98 -1.13 19.71
C TYR A 87 -6.79 -2.08 19.81
N LYS A 88 -6.42 -2.45 21.04
CA LYS A 88 -5.27 -3.32 21.36
C LYS A 88 -5.68 -4.79 21.40
N ALA A 89 -4.71 -5.68 21.24
CA ALA A 89 -4.92 -7.09 21.51
C ALA A 89 -5.31 -7.30 22.99
N GLY A 90 -6.34 -8.11 23.23
CA GLY A 90 -6.90 -8.36 24.56
C GLY A 90 -7.78 -7.24 25.11
N GLU A 91 -7.96 -6.13 24.38
CA GLU A 91 -8.84 -5.05 24.82
C GLU A 91 -10.29 -5.52 24.91
N GLN A 92 -10.94 -5.24 26.05
CA GLN A 92 -12.27 -5.72 26.36
C GLN A 92 -13.27 -4.57 26.36
N TRP A 93 -14.39 -4.74 25.66
CA TRP A 93 -15.53 -3.84 25.70
C TRP A 93 -16.82 -4.64 25.87
N GLY A 94 -17.37 -4.62 27.10
CA GLY A 94 -18.51 -5.46 27.46
C GLY A 94 -18.18 -6.96 27.25
N PRO A 95 -18.96 -7.71 26.45
CA PRO A 95 -18.70 -9.13 26.16
C PRO A 95 -17.63 -9.35 25.07
N TYR A 96 -17.12 -8.29 24.44
CA TYR A 96 -16.20 -8.40 23.31
C TYR A 96 -14.76 -8.29 23.78
N VAL A 97 -13.89 -9.17 23.27
CA VAL A 97 -12.43 -9.12 23.48
C VAL A 97 -11.76 -9.11 22.12
N ALA A 98 -10.90 -8.12 21.87
CA ALA A 98 -10.15 -8.02 20.64
C ALA A 98 -9.07 -9.11 20.58
N PRO A 99 -9.06 -9.99 19.56
CA PRO A 99 -8.06 -11.05 19.46
C PRO A 99 -6.68 -10.53 19.03
N ARG A 100 -6.62 -9.31 18.48
CA ARG A 100 -5.40 -8.66 17.99
C ARG A 100 -5.55 -7.15 18.02
N ALA A 101 -4.42 -6.43 17.99
CA ALA A 101 -4.42 -4.99 17.81
C ALA A 101 -4.78 -4.65 16.36
N ASN A 102 -5.72 -3.73 16.15
CA ASN A 102 -6.12 -3.26 14.82
C ASN A 102 -6.90 -1.93 14.90
N ARG A 103 -7.45 -1.47 13.78
CA ARG A 103 -8.25 -0.24 13.70
C ARG A 103 -9.49 -0.39 12.84
N PHE A 104 -10.52 0.40 13.15
CA PHE A 104 -11.71 0.60 12.34
C PHE A 104 -11.75 2.05 11.86
N ILE A 105 -12.02 2.27 10.57
CA ILE A 105 -11.97 3.60 9.96
C ILE A 105 -13.36 4.00 9.48
N VAL A 106 -13.81 5.20 9.87
CA VAL A 106 -15.06 5.81 9.39
C VAL A 106 -14.75 7.14 8.72
N HIS A 107 -15.39 7.41 7.59
CA HIS A 107 -15.26 8.70 6.90
C HIS A 107 -16.58 9.15 6.27
N ASN A 108 -16.73 10.46 6.11
CA ASN A 108 -17.74 11.10 5.28
C ASN A 108 -17.00 11.97 4.26
N ASP A 109 -16.36 11.31 3.30
CA ASP A 109 -15.41 11.92 2.37
C ASP A 109 -16.05 12.04 0.99
N ALA A 110 -16.04 13.25 0.42
CA ALA A 110 -16.62 13.50 -0.90
C ALA A 110 -15.57 13.57 -2.01
N ASN A 111 -14.30 13.83 -1.68
CA ASN A 111 -13.27 14.13 -2.67
C ASN A 111 -12.44 12.92 -3.06
N ASN A 112 -12.04 12.10 -2.09
CA ASN A 112 -11.13 10.98 -2.32
C ASN A 112 -11.79 9.79 -3.04
N PRO A 113 -13.03 9.36 -2.71
CA PRO A 113 -13.73 8.33 -3.49
C PRO A 113 -13.92 8.74 -4.95
N MET A 114 -14.21 10.02 -5.17
CA MET A 114 -14.39 10.60 -6.50
C MET A 114 -13.05 10.97 -7.17
N ILE A 115 -11.90 10.82 -6.48
CA ILE A 115 -10.55 11.19 -6.95
C ILE A 115 -10.54 12.59 -7.59
N THR A 116 -11.20 13.57 -6.97
CA THR A 116 -11.50 14.86 -7.65
C THR A 116 -10.28 15.74 -7.94
N SER A 117 -9.10 15.36 -7.46
CA SER A 117 -7.81 15.98 -7.80
C SER A 117 -7.25 15.54 -9.17
N LEU A 118 -7.79 14.46 -9.77
CA LEU A 118 -7.24 13.79 -10.94
C LEU A 118 -7.07 14.70 -12.16
N GLU A 119 -8.07 15.52 -12.46
CA GLU A 119 -8.05 16.40 -13.64
C GLU A 119 -6.91 17.44 -13.56
N LYS A 120 -6.75 18.11 -12.41
CA LYS A 120 -5.65 19.05 -12.20
C LYS A 120 -4.29 18.36 -12.13
N PHE A 121 -4.27 17.10 -11.68
CA PHE A 121 -3.05 16.30 -11.71
C PHE A 121 -2.60 16.04 -13.15
N ASP A 122 -3.54 15.70 -14.04
CA ASP A 122 -3.27 15.45 -15.45
C ASP A 122 -2.66 16.68 -16.14
N GLU A 123 -3.22 17.87 -15.86
CA GLU A 123 -2.69 19.15 -16.35
C GLU A 123 -1.23 19.38 -15.91
N ALA A 124 -0.90 19.04 -14.67
CA ALA A 124 0.41 19.26 -14.07
C ALA A 124 1.46 18.20 -14.47
N LEU A 125 1.03 16.94 -14.71
CA LEU A 125 1.93 15.81 -15.00
C LEU A 125 2.83 16.06 -16.21
N SER A 126 2.27 16.65 -17.27
CA SER A 126 3.02 16.97 -18.50
C SER A 126 4.21 17.89 -18.26
N ARG A 127 4.08 18.84 -17.32
CA ARG A 127 5.14 19.79 -16.95
C ARG A 127 6.13 19.18 -15.96
N PHE A 128 5.65 18.30 -15.09
CA PHE A 128 6.47 17.67 -14.06
C PHE A 128 7.40 16.58 -14.61
N ASN A 129 6.99 15.89 -15.69
CA ASN A 129 7.79 14.85 -16.37
C ASN A 129 8.35 13.78 -15.40
N PRO A 130 7.49 13.01 -14.72
CA PRO A 130 7.90 12.11 -13.64
C PRO A 130 8.75 10.94 -14.13
N ASN A 131 9.73 10.53 -13.32
CA ASN A 131 10.40 9.22 -13.46
C ASN A 131 9.54 8.05 -12.95
N LEU A 132 8.61 8.33 -12.05
CA LEU A 132 7.70 7.37 -11.44
C LEU A 132 6.33 8.03 -11.22
N LEU A 133 5.26 7.42 -11.74
CA LEU A 133 3.88 7.68 -11.35
C LEU A 133 3.45 6.66 -10.31
N VAL A 134 2.95 7.13 -9.17
CA VAL A 134 2.37 6.28 -8.12
C VAL A 134 0.86 6.50 -8.08
N VAL A 135 0.12 5.40 -8.20
CA VAL A 135 -1.34 5.37 -8.04
C VAL A 135 -1.65 4.64 -6.73
N GLY A 136 -2.43 5.27 -5.86
CA GLY A 136 -2.87 4.70 -4.60
C GLY A 136 -4.15 5.39 -4.14
N GLY A 137 -4.76 4.89 -3.06
CA GLY A 137 -5.98 5.49 -2.51
C GLY A 137 -7.28 5.03 -3.18
N LEU A 138 -7.23 4.13 -4.17
CA LEU A 138 -8.44 3.64 -4.87
C LEU A 138 -9.38 2.84 -3.97
N GLN A 139 -8.91 2.33 -2.83
CA GLN A 139 -9.76 1.71 -1.81
C GLN A 139 -10.76 2.69 -1.19
N MET A 140 -10.62 4.00 -1.39
CA MET A 140 -11.64 4.98 -1.02
C MET A 140 -12.92 4.84 -1.85
N MET A 141 -12.85 4.18 -3.00
CA MET A 141 -14.01 3.88 -3.86
C MET A 141 -14.78 2.65 -3.38
N ASP A 142 -14.21 1.87 -2.46
CA ASP A 142 -14.81 0.65 -1.92
C ASP A 142 -15.96 1.01 -0.96
N SER A 143 -17.12 0.38 -1.14
CA SER A 143 -18.35 0.63 -0.39
C SER A 143 -18.85 2.08 -0.41
N TYR A 144 -18.41 2.90 -1.39
CA TYR A 144 -18.90 4.25 -1.58
C TYR A 144 -20.15 4.24 -2.48
N PRO A 145 -21.21 5.01 -2.15
CA PRO A 145 -22.47 4.98 -2.89
C PRO A 145 -22.38 5.76 -4.20
N PHE A 146 -21.68 5.21 -5.19
CA PHE A 146 -21.64 5.77 -6.54
C PHE A 146 -22.98 5.62 -7.24
N GLU A 147 -23.32 6.62 -8.07
CA GLU A 147 -24.29 6.40 -9.15
C GLU A 147 -23.72 5.40 -10.17
N GLU A 148 -24.60 4.68 -10.85
CA GLU A 148 -24.23 3.65 -11.83
C GLU A 148 -23.25 4.19 -12.88
N GLY A 149 -22.18 3.46 -13.14
CA GLY A 149 -21.13 3.81 -14.11
C GLY A 149 -20.15 4.90 -13.68
N VAL A 150 -20.40 5.65 -12.60
CA VAL A 150 -19.50 6.73 -12.16
C VAL A 150 -18.15 6.18 -11.66
N ARG A 151 -18.16 5.10 -10.87
CA ARG A 151 -16.94 4.44 -10.37
C ARG A 151 -16.05 4.00 -11.53
N GLU A 152 -16.62 3.27 -12.49
CA GLU A 152 -15.91 2.81 -13.68
C GLU A 152 -15.36 4.00 -14.48
N ALA A 153 -16.15 5.06 -14.71
CA ALA A 153 -15.71 6.23 -15.43
C ALA A 153 -14.52 6.95 -14.75
N ARG A 154 -14.46 6.98 -13.41
CA ARG A 154 -13.30 7.49 -12.67
C ARG A 154 -12.08 6.57 -12.84
N LEU A 155 -12.23 5.26 -12.70
CA LEU A 155 -11.14 4.30 -12.91
C LEU A 155 -10.57 4.40 -14.32
N GLN A 156 -11.41 4.52 -15.35
CA GLN A 156 -10.97 4.70 -16.73
C GLN A 156 -10.18 6.00 -16.94
N LYS A 157 -10.47 7.08 -16.18
CA LYS A 157 -9.64 8.30 -16.21
C LYS A 157 -8.25 8.03 -15.63
N VAL A 158 -8.15 7.29 -14.52
CA VAL A 158 -6.87 6.86 -13.94
C VAL A 158 -6.10 6.01 -14.95
N THR A 159 -6.76 5.05 -15.61
CA THR A 159 -6.17 4.25 -16.68
C THR A 159 -5.58 5.11 -17.80
N ARG A 160 -6.30 6.13 -18.26
CA ARG A 160 -5.81 7.05 -19.30
C ARG A 160 -4.55 7.79 -18.86
N GLN A 161 -4.51 8.24 -17.61
CA GLN A 161 -3.33 8.89 -17.04
C GLN A 161 -2.13 7.95 -16.89
N MET A 162 -2.36 6.68 -16.53
CA MET A 162 -1.30 5.65 -16.50
C MET A 162 -0.76 5.36 -17.90
N LYS A 163 -1.66 5.27 -18.90
CA LYS A 163 -1.31 5.05 -20.31
C LYS A 163 -0.58 6.24 -20.96
N SER A 164 -0.86 7.47 -20.53
CA SER A 164 -0.22 8.65 -21.08
C SER A 164 1.24 8.82 -20.64
N GLN A 165 1.69 8.07 -19.63
CA GLN A 165 3.08 8.12 -19.18
C GLN A 165 4.01 7.45 -20.19
N PRO A 166 5.20 8.02 -20.45
CA PRO A 166 6.15 7.41 -21.36
C PRO A 166 6.62 6.04 -20.83
N PRO A 167 7.06 5.12 -21.70
CA PRO A 167 7.57 3.80 -21.27
C PRO A 167 8.76 3.88 -20.30
N SER A 168 9.53 4.97 -20.35
CA SER A 168 10.66 5.23 -19.44
C SER A 168 10.20 5.52 -18.00
N ALA A 169 9.08 6.21 -17.81
CA ALA A 169 8.52 6.48 -16.47
C ALA A 169 7.95 5.19 -15.88
N GLY A 170 8.28 4.83 -14.65
CA GLY A 170 7.65 3.72 -13.94
C GLY A 170 6.19 4.03 -13.61
N VAL A 171 5.32 3.02 -13.59
CA VAL A 171 3.97 3.13 -13.02
C VAL A 171 3.81 2.11 -11.90
N HIS A 172 3.63 2.59 -10.68
CA HIS A 172 3.42 1.76 -9.50
C HIS A 172 1.99 1.91 -8.99
N PHE A 173 1.34 0.79 -8.72
CA PHE A 173 0.04 0.76 -8.04
C PHE A 173 0.21 0.18 -6.63
N GLU A 174 -0.03 1.01 -5.62
CA GLU A 174 -0.08 0.59 -4.22
C GLU A 174 -1.50 0.14 -3.90
N MET A 175 -1.67 -1.16 -3.70
CA MET A 175 -2.92 -1.75 -3.24
C MET A 175 -3.11 -1.51 -1.76
N ALA A 176 -4.37 -1.52 -1.34
CA ALA A 176 -4.76 -1.40 0.05
C ALA A 176 -5.96 -2.33 0.32
N SER A 177 -6.54 -2.24 1.52
CA SER A 177 -7.66 -3.10 1.91
C SER A 177 -8.92 -2.84 1.07
N PHE A 178 -9.35 -3.84 0.31
CA PHE A 178 -10.64 -3.86 -0.41
C PHE A 178 -11.59 -4.90 0.22
N ALA A 179 -12.84 -4.53 0.45
CA ALA A 179 -13.89 -5.37 0.99
C ALA A 179 -14.86 -5.89 -0.08
N GLU A 180 -15.07 -5.16 -1.18
CA GLU A 180 -15.96 -5.57 -2.26
C GLU A 180 -15.20 -6.37 -3.34
N ALA A 181 -15.71 -7.56 -3.66
CA ALA A 181 -15.16 -8.37 -4.75
C ALA A 181 -15.25 -7.67 -6.11
N GLU A 182 -16.33 -6.93 -6.33
CA GLU A 182 -16.52 -6.16 -7.57
C GLU A 182 -15.43 -5.09 -7.76
N MET A 183 -15.05 -4.39 -6.69
CA MET A 183 -13.97 -3.39 -6.75
C MET A 183 -12.64 -4.03 -7.18
N LEU A 184 -12.30 -5.22 -6.65
CA LEU A 184 -11.09 -5.94 -7.07
C LEU A 184 -11.16 -6.41 -8.52
N VAL A 185 -12.33 -6.85 -9.00
CA VAL A 185 -12.55 -7.20 -10.40
C VAL A 185 -12.34 -5.98 -11.31
N GLU A 186 -12.86 -4.81 -10.92
CA GLU A 186 -12.66 -3.56 -11.65
C GLU A 186 -11.18 -3.15 -11.67
N LEU A 187 -10.44 -3.29 -10.57
CA LEU A 187 -8.99 -3.01 -10.54
C LEU A 187 -8.19 -3.94 -11.43
N VAL A 188 -8.52 -5.23 -11.42
CA VAL A 188 -7.92 -6.25 -12.32
C VAL A 188 -8.22 -5.94 -13.79
N ARG A 189 -9.32 -5.24 -14.09
CA ARG A 189 -9.70 -4.85 -15.46
C ARG A 189 -9.10 -3.51 -15.89
N HIS A 190 -9.09 -2.51 -15.02
CA HIS A 190 -8.84 -1.12 -15.39
C HIS A 190 -7.50 -0.56 -14.90
N ILE A 191 -6.88 -1.13 -13.86
CA ILE A 191 -5.71 -0.52 -13.21
C ILE A 191 -4.49 -1.44 -13.29
N ILE A 192 -4.60 -2.66 -12.76
CA ILE A 192 -3.48 -3.60 -12.60
C ILE A 192 -2.76 -3.89 -13.92
N PRO A 193 -3.43 -4.12 -15.07
CA PRO A 193 -2.76 -4.37 -16.35
C PRO A 193 -1.96 -3.18 -16.90
N PHE A 194 -2.07 -2.00 -16.30
CA PHE A 194 -1.41 -0.77 -16.74
C PHE A 194 -0.33 -0.31 -15.77
N ALA A 195 0.06 -1.15 -14.81
CA ALA A 195 1.14 -0.88 -13.87
C ALA A 195 2.40 -1.70 -14.19
N ASP A 196 3.58 -1.07 -14.12
CA ASP A 196 4.88 -1.74 -14.19
C ASP A 196 5.22 -2.43 -12.84
N SER A 197 4.65 -1.93 -11.75
CA SER A 197 4.87 -2.42 -10.39
C SER A 197 3.59 -2.46 -9.55
N LEU A 198 3.47 -3.48 -8.71
CA LEU A 198 2.46 -3.57 -7.65
C LEU A 198 3.12 -3.60 -6.26
N GLY A 199 2.50 -2.93 -5.29
CA GLY A 199 2.84 -2.99 -3.86
C GLY A 199 1.61 -3.36 -3.04
N MET A 200 1.73 -4.27 -2.06
CA MET A 200 0.60 -4.77 -1.27
C MET A 200 1.03 -5.55 -0.01
N ASN A 201 0.12 -5.78 0.94
CA ASN A 201 0.37 -6.72 2.04
C ASN A 201 -0.06 -8.15 1.69
N GLU A 202 0.06 -9.08 2.66
CA GLU A 202 -0.31 -10.49 2.50
C GLU A 202 -1.81 -10.74 2.27
N GLN A 203 -2.68 -9.89 2.84
CA GLN A 203 -4.14 -9.97 2.71
C GLN A 203 -4.55 -9.55 1.30
N GLU A 204 -3.99 -8.44 0.81
CA GLU A 204 -4.23 -7.97 -0.55
C GLU A 204 -3.66 -8.93 -1.60
N LEU A 205 -2.48 -9.51 -1.37
CA LEU A 205 -1.93 -10.56 -2.24
C LEU A 205 -2.89 -11.75 -2.34
N THR A 206 -3.39 -12.22 -1.20
CA THR A 206 -4.32 -13.35 -1.15
C THR A 206 -5.65 -13.01 -1.84
N ASN A 207 -6.17 -11.80 -1.65
CA ASN A 207 -7.39 -11.35 -2.32
C ASN A 207 -7.21 -11.20 -3.83
N LEU A 208 -6.09 -10.65 -4.28
CA LEU A 208 -5.77 -10.53 -5.70
C LEU A 208 -5.61 -11.91 -6.35
N HIS A 209 -4.85 -12.80 -5.71
CA HIS A 209 -4.70 -14.20 -6.13
C HIS A 209 -6.06 -14.90 -6.26
N SER A 210 -6.90 -14.83 -5.23
CA SER A 210 -8.25 -15.41 -5.26
C SER A 210 -9.11 -14.81 -6.37
N THR A 211 -9.01 -13.50 -6.60
CA THR A 211 -9.78 -12.81 -7.64
C THR A 211 -9.35 -13.25 -9.03
N LEU A 212 -8.04 -13.40 -9.26
CA LEU A 212 -7.49 -13.83 -10.55
C LEU A 212 -7.79 -15.31 -10.86
N VAL A 213 -7.81 -16.18 -9.84
CA VAL A 213 -8.01 -17.63 -10.02
C VAL A 213 -9.48 -18.03 -9.98
N TYR A 214 -10.26 -17.48 -9.05
CA TYR A 214 -11.62 -17.92 -8.74
C TYR A 214 -12.70 -16.86 -8.98
N GLY A 215 -12.32 -15.59 -9.27
CA GLY A 215 -13.27 -14.50 -9.45
C GLY A 215 -13.95 -14.03 -8.16
N ASN A 216 -13.38 -14.33 -6.99
CA ASN A 216 -13.91 -13.91 -5.68
C ASN A 216 -12.78 -13.52 -4.71
N ILE A 217 -13.14 -12.96 -3.55
CA ILE A 217 -12.18 -12.55 -2.51
C ILE A 217 -11.98 -13.66 -1.47
N SER A 218 -10.80 -13.71 -0.87
CA SER A 218 -10.50 -14.69 0.18
C SER A 218 -11.09 -14.28 1.53
N ILE A 219 -11.62 -15.28 2.25
CA ILE A 219 -12.18 -15.12 3.60
C ILE A 219 -11.12 -15.38 4.70
N VAL A 220 -9.90 -15.80 4.36
CA VAL A 220 -8.84 -16.05 5.36
C VAL A 220 -7.47 -15.62 4.85
N SER A 221 -6.73 -14.89 5.68
CA SER A 221 -5.31 -14.59 5.50
C SER A 221 -4.60 -14.64 6.85
N ASP A 222 -3.51 -15.40 6.94
CA ASP A 222 -2.65 -15.44 8.12
C ASP A 222 -1.92 -14.09 8.27
N SER A 223 -1.89 -13.53 9.48
CA SER A 223 -1.16 -12.29 9.77
C SER A 223 0.37 -12.45 9.82
N ILE A 224 0.87 -13.69 9.94
CA ILE A 224 2.30 -14.01 9.87
C ILE A 224 2.46 -15.19 8.90
N PRO A 225 2.23 -14.97 7.59
CA PRO A 225 2.22 -16.04 6.64
C PRO A 225 3.63 -16.63 6.46
N ARG A 226 3.71 -17.93 6.18
CA ARG A 226 4.99 -18.57 5.82
C ARG A 226 5.52 -17.97 4.51
N VAL A 227 6.82 -17.64 4.48
CA VAL A 227 7.50 -17.08 3.30
C VAL A 227 7.23 -17.90 2.03
N ALA A 228 7.29 -19.23 2.13
CA ALA A 228 7.02 -20.15 1.03
C ALA A 228 5.66 -19.93 0.36
N ILE A 229 4.60 -19.72 1.16
CA ILE A 229 3.23 -19.51 0.66
C ILE A 229 3.16 -18.18 -0.08
N VAL A 230 3.71 -17.12 0.51
CA VAL A 230 3.70 -15.79 -0.09
C VAL A 230 4.47 -15.77 -1.40
N LEU A 231 5.65 -16.39 -1.44
CA LEU A 231 6.44 -16.47 -2.68
C LEU A 231 5.69 -17.25 -3.78
N ASP A 232 5.02 -18.35 -3.45
CA ASP A 232 4.22 -19.11 -4.42
C ASP A 232 3.00 -18.32 -4.93
N GLN A 233 2.33 -17.56 -4.05
CA GLN A 233 1.25 -16.66 -4.46
C GLN A 233 1.77 -15.50 -5.32
N MET A 234 2.92 -14.91 -4.95
CA MET A 234 3.55 -13.85 -5.74
C MET A 234 3.87 -14.33 -7.15
N ARG A 235 4.45 -15.53 -7.32
CA ARG A 235 4.71 -16.13 -8.64
C ARG A 235 3.43 -16.29 -9.47
N GLN A 236 2.37 -16.83 -8.85
CA GLN A 236 1.09 -17.04 -9.53
C GLN A 236 0.43 -15.73 -9.95
N VAL A 237 0.34 -14.75 -9.03
CA VAL A 237 -0.18 -13.41 -9.33
C VAL A 237 0.65 -12.76 -10.44
N PHE A 238 1.97 -12.83 -10.35
CA PHE A 238 2.87 -12.26 -11.33
C PHE A 238 2.65 -12.84 -12.73
N GLY A 239 2.54 -14.17 -12.85
CA GLY A 239 2.22 -14.85 -14.10
C GLY A 239 0.85 -14.46 -14.66
N LEU A 240 -0.20 -14.57 -13.85
CA LEU A 240 -1.58 -14.28 -14.27
C LEU A 240 -1.77 -12.81 -14.70
N VAL A 241 -1.17 -11.87 -13.99
CA VAL A 241 -1.23 -10.44 -14.37
C VAL A 241 -0.51 -10.21 -15.70
N ARG A 242 0.66 -10.85 -15.93
CA ARG A 242 1.40 -10.72 -17.19
C ARG A 242 0.67 -11.34 -18.36
N GLU A 243 0.10 -12.53 -18.19
CA GLU A 243 -0.74 -13.18 -19.20
C GLU A 243 -1.92 -12.29 -19.58
N LYS A 244 -2.62 -11.74 -18.59
CA LYS A 244 -3.74 -10.82 -18.81
C LYS A 244 -3.30 -9.54 -19.54
N SER A 245 -2.18 -8.96 -19.11
CA SER A 245 -1.64 -7.73 -19.72
C SER A 245 -1.22 -7.98 -21.17
N ALA A 246 -0.65 -9.13 -21.50
CA ALA A 246 -0.26 -9.49 -22.87
C ALA A 246 -1.45 -9.55 -23.85
N MET A 247 -2.67 -9.77 -23.35
CA MET A 247 -3.90 -9.77 -24.16
C MET A 247 -4.55 -8.39 -24.31
N MET A 248 -4.00 -7.34 -23.68
CA MET A 248 -4.59 -6.00 -23.63
C MET A 248 -3.74 -4.99 -24.38
N SER A 249 -4.38 -4.14 -25.18
CA SER A 249 -3.70 -3.06 -25.91
C SER A 249 -3.26 -1.94 -24.98
N ASP A 250 -2.05 -1.42 -25.23
CA ASP A 250 -1.38 -0.39 -24.43
C ASP A 250 -1.30 -0.73 -22.93
N SER A 251 -1.29 -2.03 -22.60
CA SER A 251 -0.96 -2.51 -21.28
C SER A 251 0.51 -2.25 -20.96
N ARG A 252 0.84 -2.32 -19.68
CA ARG A 252 2.23 -2.29 -19.21
C ARG A 252 2.60 -3.65 -18.66
N GLN A 253 3.80 -4.11 -18.96
CA GLN A 253 4.23 -5.39 -18.45
C GLN A 253 4.59 -5.26 -16.98
N LEU A 254 3.96 -6.08 -16.13
CA LEU A 254 4.34 -6.18 -14.73
C LEU A 254 5.78 -6.71 -14.64
N THR A 255 6.65 -5.89 -14.05
CA THR A 255 8.09 -6.19 -13.91
C THR A 255 8.58 -6.08 -12.47
N ARG A 256 7.73 -5.65 -11.53
CA ARG A 256 8.04 -5.59 -10.10
C ARG A 256 6.83 -5.89 -9.23
N LEU A 257 6.99 -6.76 -8.23
CA LEU A 257 5.99 -7.02 -7.20
C LEU A 257 6.65 -6.92 -5.83
N HIS A 258 6.11 -6.07 -4.95
CA HIS A 258 6.59 -5.93 -3.58
C HIS A 258 5.45 -6.32 -2.62
N VAL A 259 5.68 -7.38 -1.86
CA VAL A 259 4.80 -7.79 -0.78
C VAL A 259 5.44 -7.44 0.56
N HIS A 260 4.77 -6.60 1.32
CA HIS A 260 5.19 -6.20 2.66
C HIS A 260 4.38 -6.96 3.71
N THR A 261 5.07 -7.64 4.63
CA THR A 261 4.42 -8.34 5.74
C THR A 261 4.96 -7.81 7.07
N LEU A 262 4.37 -8.23 8.19
CA LEU A 262 4.89 -7.91 9.51
C LEU A 262 6.30 -8.47 9.72
N ALA A 263 6.56 -9.71 9.30
CA ALA A 263 7.78 -10.45 9.62
C ALA A 263 8.91 -10.26 8.61
N TYR A 264 8.59 -9.96 7.35
CA TYR A 264 9.56 -9.83 6.26
C TYR A 264 9.02 -9.00 5.10
N GLN A 265 9.93 -8.54 4.26
CA GLN A 265 9.68 -7.91 2.97
C GLN A 265 10.08 -8.86 1.85
N ALA A 266 9.25 -9.00 0.82
CA ALA A 266 9.57 -9.77 -0.37
C ALA A 266 9.42 -8.90 -1.62
N ILE A 267 10.48 -8.81 -2.42
CA ILE A 267 10.50 -8.07 -3.68
C ILE A 267 10.88 -9.03 -4.81
N MET A 268 10.06 -9.06 -5.85
CA MET A 268 10.32 -9.76 -7.11
C MET A 268 10.48 -8.74 -8.22
N THR A 269 11.55 -8.85 -9.01
CA THR A 269 11.85 -7.94 -10.13
C THR A 269 12.34 -8.70 -11.35
N VAL A 270 11.94 -8.25 -12.55
CA VAL A 270 12.51 -8.76 -13.81
C VAL A 270 13.92 -8.21 -13.98
N LYS A 271 14.89 -9.07 -14.23
CA LYS A 271 16.28 -8.69 -14.50
C LYS A 271 16.37 -7.83 -15.75
N GLY A 272 17.19 -6.78 -15.70
CA GLY A 272 17.34 -5.82 -16.79
C GLY A 272 16.14 -4.88 -16.98
N SER A 273 15.10 -4.96 -16.13
CA SER A 273 14.05 -3.95 -16.09
C SER A 273 14.57 -2.62 -15.50
N LYS A 274 13.71 -1.60 -15.47
CA LYS A 274 14.04 -0.29 -14.89
C LYS A 274 14.32 -0.34 -13.39
N TRP A 275 13.82 -1.36 -12.69
CA TRP A 275 13.94 -1.51 -11.25
C TRP A 275 15.33 -2.05 -10.89
N LYS A 276 16.14 -1.24 -10.22
CA LYS A 276 17.51 -1.59 -9.81
C LYS A 276 17.59 -1.89 -8.31
N ASN A 277 18.74 -2.36 -7.85
CA ASN A 277 19.12 -2.48 -6.43
C ASN A 277 18.09 -3.21 -5.54
N SER A 278 17.51 -4.33 -5.99
CA SER A 278 16.43 -5.04 -5.28
C SER A 278 16.80 -5.44 -3.84
N MET A 279 18.06 -5.84 -3.61
CA MET A 279 18.57 -6.15 -2.27
C MET A 279 18.49 -4.92 -1.34
N ALA A 280 18.95 -3.76 -1.82
CA ALA A 280 18.92 -2.52 -1.05
C ALA A 280 17.48 -2.02 -0.83
N ALA A 281 16.62 -2.19 -1.83
CA ALA A 281 15.20 -1.88 -1.71
C ALA A 281 14.51 -2.73 -0.62
N ALA A 282 14.77 -4.03 -0.59
CA ALA A 282 14.23 -4.93 0.43
C ALA A 282 14.75 -4.59 1.84
N ALA A 283 16.05 -4.29 1.97
CA ALA A 283 16.65 -3.85 3.22
C ALA A 283 16.03 -2.54 3.72
N LYS A 284 15.93 -1.53 2.84
CA LYS A 284 15.39 -0.20 3.16
C LYS A 284 13.91 -0.28 3.55
N ALA A 285 13.12 -1.07 2.81
CA ALA A 285 11.73 -1.35 3.14
C ALA A 285 11.59 -1.97 4.54
N SER A 286 12.42 -2.97 4.86
CA SER A 286 12.41 -3.64 6.18
C SER A 286 12.75 -2.68 7.33
N LEU A 287 13.85 -1.93 7.20
CA LEU A 287 14.27 -0.99 8.24
C LEU A 287 13.26 0.15 8.42
N THR A 288 12.62 0.59 7.34
CA THR A 288 11.58 1.62 7.39
C THR A 288 10.34 1.13 8.11
N ALA A 289 9.97 -0.15 7.96
CA ALA A 289 8.87 -0.75 8.71
C ALA A 289 9.07 -0.59 10.23
N ASN A 290 10.26 -0.92 10.74
CA ASN A 290 10.60 -0.74 12.15
C ASN A 290 10.53 0.73 12.57
N ARG A 291 11.31 1.58 11.89
CA ARG A 291 11.48 3.00 12.23
C ARG A 291 10.16 3.76 12.22
N HIS A 292 9.30 3.48 11.24
CA HIS A 292 7.96 4.07 11.17
C HIS A 292 7.11 3.63 12.35
N VAL A 293 7.05 2.33 12.64
CA VAL A 293 6.19 1.78 13.69
C VAL A 293 6.65 2.18 15.09
N CYS A 294 7.96 2.18 15.34
CA CYS A 294 8.56 2.64 16.58
C CYS A 294 8.57 4.17 16.73
N GLY A 295 8.33 4.92 15.64
CA GLY A 295 8.42 6.38 15.63
C GLY A 295 9.84 6.89 15.93
N SER A 296 10.85 6.19 15.43
CA SER A 296 12.28 6.47 15.66
C SER A 296 13.02 6.70 14.34
N ARG A 297 14.09 7.51 14.37
CA ARG A 297 14.96 7.70 13.20
C ARG A 297 15.85 6.49 12.94
N GLU A 298 16.30 5.85 14.01
CA GLU A 298 17.15 4.67 14.00
C GLU A 298 16.42 3.47 14.61
N VAL A 299 16.91 2.27 14.30
CA VAL A 299 16.39 1.04 14.92
C VAL A 299 16.92 0.96 16.34
N ASP A 300 16.02 0.98 17.32
CA ASP A 300 16.32 0.69 18.72
C ASP A 300 16.24 -0.82 18.93
N ILE A 301 17.40 -1.46 19.09
CA ILE A 301 17.51 -2.93 19.23
C ILE A 301 16.74 -3.42 20.46
N ALA A 302 16.67 -2.63 21.54
CA ALA A 302 15.92 -3.01 22.74
C ALA A 302 14.40 -3.06 22.50
N LYS A 303 13.93 -2.43 21.42
CA LYS A 303 12.52 -2.36 21.01
C LYS A 303 12.26 -3.12 19.71
N ALA A 304 13.18 -3.96 19.30
CA ALA A 304 13.10 -4.75 18.08
C ALA A 304 13.11 -6.24 18.42
N THR A 305 12.27 -7.00 17.72
CA THR A 305 12.25 -8.46 17.80
C THR A 305 12.20 -9.07 16.41
N LEU A 306 12.90 -10.17 16.21
CA LEU A 306 12.83 -10.95 14.98
C LEU A 306 11.79 -12.05 15.18
N ILE A 307 10.74 -12.04 14.36
CA ILE A 307 9.67 -13.05 14.41
C ILE A 307 9.67 -13.98 13.18
N MET A 308 10.58 -13.75 12.25
CA MET A 308 10.80 -14.65 11.11
C MET A 308 11.65 -15.84 11.55
N ASP A 309 11.31 -17.03 11.08
CA ASP A 309 12.05 -18.27 11.37
C ASP A 309 13.53 -18.16 10.97
N GLU A 310 14.41 -18.90 11.65
CA GLU A 310 15.87 -18.97 11.35
C GLU A 310 16.18 -19.51 9.95
N SER A 311 15.17 -19.99 9.22
CA SER A 311 15.26 -20.38 7.83
C SER A 311 13.86 -20.47 7.21
N PHE A 312 13.78 -20.38 5.89
CA PHE A 312 12.52 -20.51 5.17
C PHE A 312 12.69 -21.32 3.89
N SER A 313 11.61 -21.92 3.41
CA SER A 313 11.57 -22.56 2.09
C SER A 313 11.19 -21.54 1.02
N THR A 314 11.78 -21.66 -0.18
CA THR A 314 11.45 -20.77 -1.32
C THR A 314 10.10 -21.10 -1.97
N SER A 315 9.52 -22.26 -1.67
CA SER A 315 8.21 -22.75 -2.15
C SER A 315 7.66 -23.84 -1.22
N ILE A 316 6.35 -24.09 -1.23
CA ILE A 316 5.71 -25.21 -0.51
C ILE A 316 5.93 -26.56 -1.19
N GLY A 317 6.41 -26.57 -2.43
CA GLY A 317 6.65 -27.79 -3.20
C GLY A 317 7.68 -28.73 -2.55
N ALA A 318 7.50 -30.03 -2.76
CA ALA A 318 8.43 -31.04 -2.25
C ALA A 318 9.84 -30.83 -2.85
N GLY A 319 10.87 -30.87 -1.98
CA GLY A 319 12.25 -30.64 -2.38
C GLY A 319 12.62 -29.17 -2.62
N SER A 320 11.77 -28.22 -2.19
CA SER A 320 12.07 -26.79 -2.30
C SER A 320 13.36 -26.42 -1.56
N ARG A 321 14.08 -25.45 -2.13
CA ARG A 321 15.31 -24.91 -1.52
C ARG A 321 14.97 -24.28 -0.17
N ARG A 322 15.74 -24.62 0.85
CA ARG A 322 15.71 -23.95 2.15
C ARG A 322 16.81 -22.89 2.21
N VAL A 323 16.46 -21.71 2.68
CA VAL A 323 17.36 -20.57 2.83
C VAL A 323 17.53 -20.29 4.32
N PRO A 324 18.73 -20.49 4.90
CA PRO A 324 18.99 -20.11 6.28
C PRO A 324 19.11 -18.59 6.40
N LEU A 325 18.65 -18.05 7.53
CA LEU A 325 18.92 -16.67 7.88
C LEU A 325 20.41 -16.51 8.23
N ASN A 326 21.08 -15.56 7.58
CA ASN A 326 22.44 -15.18 7.89
C ASN A 326 22.44 -13.76 8.46
N GLU A 327 22.81 -13.59 9.72
CA GLU A 327 22.80 -12.29 10.40
C GLU A 327 23.78 -11.28 9.78
N GLU A 328 24.89 -11.75 9.19
CA GLU A 328 25.87 -10.90 8.50
C GLU A 328 25.40 -10.50 7.09
N GLN A 329 24.46 -11.26 6.51
CA GLN A 329 23.85 -11.01 5.20
C GLN A 329 22.33 -11.25 5.27
N PRO A 330 21.58 -10.38 5.97
CA PRO A 330 20.20 -10.67 6.35
C PRO A 330 19.23 -10.65 5.17
N VAL A 331 19.58 -9.99 4.06
CA VAL A 331 18.78 -10.01 2.84
C VAL A 331 19.22 -11.17 1.95
N SER A 332 18.31 -12.11 1.74
CA SER A 332 18.52 -13.26 0.86
C SER A 332 17.98 -12.97 -0.53
N CYS A 333 18.85 -12.90 -1.54
CA CYS A 333 18.46 -12.75 -2.94
C CYS A 333 18.88 -13.96 -3.78
N TRP A 334 18.05 -14.34 -4.76
CA TRP A 334 18.36 -15.38 -5.72
C TRP A 334 17.61 -15.18 -7.04
N ASP A 335 18.10 -15.86 -8.08
CA ASP A 335 17.51 -15.83 -9.41
C ASP A 335 16.56 -17.01 -9.66
N GLU A 336 15.44 -16.73 -10.32
CA GLU A 336 14.52 -17.70 -10.88
C GLU A 336 14.20 -17.33 -12.34
N GLY A 337 14.96 -17.90 -13.27
CA GLY A 337 14.86 -17.56 -14.69
C GLY A 337 15.21 -16.09 -14.96
N GLU A 338 14.25 -15.31 -15.44
CA GLU A 338 14.37 -13.86 -15.66
C GLU A 338 14.11 -13.02 -14.41
N MET A 339 13.67 -13.62 -13.30
CA MET A 339 13.34 -12.92 -12.07
C MET A 339 14.48 -12.94 -11.07
N GLU A 340 14.68 -11.83 -10.37
CA GLU A 340 15.42 -11.75 -9.11
C GLU A 340 14.39 -11.63 -7.98
N ILE A 341 14.56 -12.43 -6.93
CA ILE A 341 13.72 -12.41 -5.73
C ILE A 341 14.61 -12.07 -4.54
N CYS A 342 14.22 -11.07 -3.75
CA CYS A 342 14.89 -10.68 -2.52
C CYS A 342 13.93 -10.73 -1.34
N VAL A 343 14.34 -11.39 -0.27
CA VAL A 343 13.60 -11.46 1.00
C VAL A 343 14.45 -10.85 2.11
N ALA A 344 13.89 -9.87 2.83
CA ALA A 344 14.53 -9.22 3.96
C ALA A 344 13.68 -9.40 5.23
N PRO A 345 14.22 -9.96 6.32
CA PRO A 345 13.52 -10.05 7.59
C PRO A 345 13.24 -8.66 8.15
N VAL A 346 12.13 -8.49 8.86
CA VAL A 346 11.76 -7.25 9.57
C VAL A 346 12.11 -7.40 11.04
N LEU A 347 12.82 -6.40 11.57
CA LEU A 347 12.95 -6.20 13.01
C LEU A 347 11.65 -5.56 13.51
N VAL A 348 10.72 -6.36 14.02
CA VAL A 348 9.39 -5.90 14.42
C VAL A 348 9.48 -5.06 15.67
N CYS A 349 8.84 -3.89 15.66
CA CYS A 349 8.78 -3.01 16.80
C CYS A 349 7.94 -3.63 17.93
N THR A 350 8.49 -3.75 19.14
CA THR A 350 7.77 -4.27 20.32
C THR A 350 6.94 -3.19 21.04
N GLU A 351 7.27 -1.92 20.80
CA GLU A 351 6.56 -0.75 21.35
C GLU A 351 5.97 0.12 20.23
N ALA A 352 4.93 -0.38 19.56
CA ALA A 352 4.30 0.34 18.46
C ALA A 352 3.72 1.69 18.90
N ARG A 353 4.15 2.77 18.23
CA ARG A 353 3.62 4.12 18.41
C ARG A 353 2.59 4.50 17.35
N GLN A 354 2.78 4.01 16.13
CA GLN A 354 1.90 4.30 15.01
C GLN A 354 1.95 3.14 14.00
N THR A 355 0.81 2.72 13.47
CA THR A 355 0.75 1.64 12.46
C THR A 355 0.07 2.08 11.16
N ALA A 356 -0.70 3.16 11.22
CA ALA A 356 -1.27 3.79 10.04
C ALA A 356 -0.17 4.25 9.07
N GLY A 357 -0.39 4.04 7.78
CA GLY A 357 0.58 4.37 6.73
C GLY A 357 1.84 3.50 6.71
N GLY A 358 1.89 2.39 7.47
CA GLY A 358 3.06 1.50 7.51
C GLY A 358 3.44 0.98 6.13
N GLY A 359 2.50 0.33 5.42
CA GLY A 359 2.70 -0.17 4.05
C GLY A 359 3.13 0.94 3.08
N ASP A 360 2.45 2.10 3.13
CA ASP A 360 2.77 3.25 2.27
C ASP A 360 4.22 3.73 2.46
N ASN A 361 4.70 3.83 3.70
CA ASN A 361 6.08 4.19 4.02
C ASN A 361 7.08 3.12 3.54
N ILE A 362 6.73 1.84 3.69
CA ILE A 362 7.56 0.70 3.31
C ILE A 362 7.73 0.65 1.78
N SER A 363 6.61 0.73 1.03
CA SER A 363 6.62 0.71 -0.44
C SER A 363 7.38 1.89 -1.01
N SER A 364 7.11 3.11 -0.53
CA SER A 364 7.81 4.31 -1.01
C SER A 364 9.31 4.28 -0.70
N ALA A 365 9.73 3.88 0.51
CA ALA A 365 11.14 3.75 0.84
C ALA A 365 11.85 2.66 0.00
N GLY A 366 11.16 1.56 -0.30
CA GLY A 366 11.66 0.53 -1.22
C GLY A 366 11.83 1.06 -2.64
N LEU A 367 10.82 1.77 -3.16
CA LEU A 367 10.81 2.34 -4.51
C LEU A 367 11.95 3.33 -4.74
N VAL A 368 12.31 4.17 -3.75
CA VAL A 368 13.42 5.14 -3.87
C VAL A 368 14.73 4.47 -4.28
N MET A 369 14.99 3.25 -3.79
CA MET A 369 16.23 2.54 -4.12
C MET A 369 16.26 2.03 -5.56
N GLN A 370 15.14 2.08 -6.28
CA GLN A 370 14.93 1.43 -7.57
C GLN A 370 14.56 2.40 -8.71
N ILE A 371 14.47 3.71 -8.43
CA ILE A 371 14.15 4.76 -9.41
C ILE A 371 15.36 5.60 -9.82
#